data_AF-A0A919NAP4-F1
#
_entry.id   AF-A0A919NAP4-F1
#
_cell.length_a   1.000
_cell.length_b   1.000
_cell.length_c   1.000
_cell.angle_alpha   90.00
_cell.angle_beta   90.00
_cell.angle_gamma   90.00
#
_symmetry.space_group_name_H-M   'P 1'
#
loop_
_entity.id
_entity.type
_entity.pdbx_description
1 polymer ?
#
loop_
_entity_poly.entity_id
_entity_poly.type
_entity_poly.pdbx_seq_one_letter_code
_entity_poly.pdbx_strand_id
1 'polypeptide(L)'
;MSPHSRHLPLAVGALLLTALTAACGSPPAPPASLPVSAPPPSAVDAQPSVALPPPTYVPFSPGIPGPGTTYAPPTYAYPPTFAYPTTTAPTSTQAPLTKSPTPTPAHAPKCTGRPTGAEILTLIKGKPGIPSKTLQVQGGPYCSGTWSFTTVKLAGTNADQQEPLMVVATGQGSTLALVAAGSDVCNATVQASSPAGIRVLACGF
;
A
#
# COMPACT_ATOMS: atom_id res chain seq x y z
N MET A 1 -22.12 28.95 48.33
CA MET A 1 -23.05 29.52 47.34
C MET A 1 -23.02 28.62 46.13
N SER A 2 -24.17 28.00 45.86
CA SER A 2 -24.41 26.88 44.94
C SER A 2 -24.36 27.25 43.44
N PRO A 3 -24.28 26.24 42.56
CA PRO A 3 -23.96 26.36 41.14
C PRO A 3 -25.20 26.61 40.27
N HIS A 4 -25.01 27.07 39.03
CA HIS A 4 -26.10 27.15 38.04
C HIS A 4 -25.87 26.20 36.87
N SER A 5 -26.42 24.99 37.05
CA SER A 5 -26.86 24.09 35.98
C SER A 5 -27.88 24.78 35.09
N ARG A 6 -27.70 24.71 33.77
CA ARG A 6 -28.78 24.97 32.80
C ARG A 6 -29.15 23.66 32.11
N HIS A 7 -30.31 23.15 32.50
CA HIS A 7 -31.02 22.05 31.87
C HIS A 7 -31.70 22.55 30.59
N LEU A 8 -31.46 21.88 29.45
CA LEU A 8 -32.30 22.00 28.26
C LEU A 8 -33.36 20.88 28.29
N PRO A 9 -34.66 21.20 28.06
CA PRO A 9 -35.75 20.26 28.20
C PRO A 9 -35.92 19.35 26.98
N LEU A 10 -36.23 18.09 27.29
CA LEU A 10 -36.90 17.11 26.45
C LEU A 10 -38.28 17.62 26.01
N ALA A 11 -38.56 17.60 24.71
CA ALA A 11 -39.89 17.53 24.13
C ALA A 11 -39.92 16.22 23.32
N VAL A 12 -40.52 15.13 23.82
CA VAL A 12 -41.96 14.83 23.81
C VAL A 12 -42.57 15.05 22.43
N GLY A 13 -42.46 14.02 21.60
CA GLY A 13 -43.21 13.84 20.36
C GLY A 13 -43.67 12.38 20.29
N ALA A 14 -44.70 12.05 21.07
CA ALA A 14 -45.45 10.80 21.00
C ALA A 14 -46.83 11.10 20.42
N LEU A 15 -47.34 10.20 19.55
CA LEU A 15 -48.63 10.13 18.82
C LEU A 15 -48.36 10.12 17.30
N LEU A 16 -48.66 9.07 16.52
CA LEU A 16 -49.79 8.13 16.57
C LEU A 16 -49.45 6.75 16.00
N LEU A 17 -50.08 5.75 16.62
CA LEU A 17 -50.29 4.39 16.12
C LEU A 17 -51.07 4.40 14.79
N THR A 18 -50.77 3.47 13.87
CA THR A 18 -51.65 2.32 13.56
C THR A 18 -51.16 1.51 12.34
N ALA A 19 -51.10 0.19 12.55
CA ALA A 19 -51.42 -0.89 11.61
C ALA A 19 -50.64 -1.04 10.29
N LEU A 20 -49.78 -2.05 10.22
CA LEU A 20 -49.70 -3.01 9.10
C LEU A 20 -49.01 -4.30 9.58
N THR A 21 -49.76 -5.11 10.32
CA THR A 21 -49.55 -6.55 10.38
C THR A 21 -50.00 -7.17 9.06
N ALA A 22 -49.17 -8.08 8.53
CA ALA A 22 -49.42 -9.09 7.49
C ALA A 22 -48.63 -8.89 6.20
N ALA A 23 -47.43 -9.47 6.16
CA ALA A 23 -46.97 -10.30 5.04
C ALA A 23 -45.63 -10.94 5.43
N CYS A 24 -45.68 -12.10 6.09
CA CYS A 24 -44.58 -13.06 6.01
C CYS A 24 -44.63 -13.62 4.58
N GLY A 25 -44.04 -12.90 3.64
CA GLY A 25 -43.87 -13.34 2.28
C GLY A 25 -42.77 -14.40 2.27
N SER A 26 -43.14 -15.66 2.08
CA SER A 26 -42.21 -16.74 1.79
C SER A 26 -41.25 -16.29 0.68
N PRO A 27 -39.92 -16.52 0.83
CA PRO A 27 -38.97 -16.18 -0.21
C PRO A 27 -39.37 -16.87 -1.53
N PRO A 28 -39.23 -16.20 -2.69
CA PRO A 28 -39.51 -16.81 -3.97
C PRO A 28 -38.65 -18.06 -4.12
N ALA A 29 -39.31 -19.18 -4.48
CA ALA A 29 -38.61 -20.41 -4.81
C ALA A 29 -37.55 -20.11 -5.89
N PRO A 30 -36.31 -20.60 -5.74
CA PRO A 30 -35.33 -20.48 -6.80
C PRO A 30 -35.89 -21.17 -8.06
N PRO A 31 -35.66 -20.60 -9.26
CA PRO A 31 -36.02 -21.27 -10.50
C PRO A 31 -35.36 -22.65 -10.53
N ALA A 32 -36.12 -23.67 -10.95
CA ALA A 32 -35.62 -25.01 -11.16
C ALA A 32 -34.35 -24.95 -12.00
N SER A 33 -33.23 -25.34 -11.40
CA SER A 33 -31.94 -25.43 -12.06
C SER A 33 -32.07 -26.37 -13.25
N LEU A 34 -31.85 -25.84 -14.46
CA LEU A 34 -31.57 -26.67 -15.62
C LEU A 34 -30.37 -27.56 -15.30
N PRO A 35 -30.31 -28.81 -15.82
CA PRO A 35 -29.11 -29.62 -15.70
C PRO A 35 -27.97 -28.90 -16.44
N VAL A 36 -27.08 -28.27 -15.68
CA VAL A 36 -25.79 -27.84 -16.21
C VAL A 36 -25.03 -29.12 -16.52
N SER A 37 -24.91 -29.43 -17.81
CA SER A 37 -23.99 -30.43 -18.30
C SER A 37 -22.61 -30.14 -17.73
N ALA A 38 -22.11 -31.06 -16.91
CA ALA A 38 -20.73 -31.03 -16.46
C ALA A 38 -19.82 -31.02 -17.69
N PRO A 39 -18.85 -30.09 -17.78
CA PRO A 39 -17.79 -30.23 -18.76
C PRO A 39 -16.99 -31.51 -18.47
N PRO A 40 -16.49 -32.22 -19.49
CA PRO A 40 -15.67 -33.40 -19.30
C PRO A 40 -14.42 -33.04 -18.48
N PRO A 41 -13.86 -33.97 -17.71
CA PRO A 41 -12.57 -33.75 -17.07
C PRO A 41 -11.53 -33.49 -18.17
N SER A 42 -11.05 -32.26 -18.25
CA SER A 42 -9.79 -31.99 -18.95
C SER A 42 -8.73 -32.82 -18.26
N ALA A 43 -8.20 -33.81 -18.98
CA ALA A 43 -6.99 -34.51 -18.60
C ALA A 43 -5.91 -33.44 -18.37
N VAL A 44 -5.50 -33.29 -17.12
CA VAL A 44 -4.28 -32.57 -16.76
C VAL A 44 -3.13 -33.39 -17.31
N ASP A 45 -2.60 -32.93 -18.43
CA ASP A 45 -1.31 -33.35 -18.95
C ASP A 45 -0.27 -33.11 -17.85
N ALA A 46 0.43 -34.17 -17.47
CA ALA A 46 1.44 -34.14 -16.44
C ALA A 46 2.63 -33.31 -16.94
N GLN A 47 2.70 -32.04 -16.52
CA GLN A 47 3.90 -31.24 -16.68
C GLN A 47 5.09 -31.98 -16.04
N PRO A 48 6.20 -32.23 -16.76
CA PRO A 48 7.40 -32.77 -16.15
C PRO A 48 7.95 -31.73 -15.16
N SER A 49 8.07 -32.16 -13.90
CA SER A 49 8.80 -31.44 -12.86
C SER A 49 10.22 -31.14 -13.35
N VAL A 50 10.51 -29.87 -13.61
CA VAL A 50 11.90 -29.42 -13.76
C VAL A 50 12.50 -29.44 -12.36
N ALA A 51 13.23 -30.52 -12.06
CA ALA A 51 14.03 -30.65 -10.85
C ALA A 51 15.09 -29.53 -10.83
N LEU A 52 15.10 -28.71 -9.78
CA LEU A 52 16.25 -27.87 -9.50
C LEU A 52 17.45 -28.79 -9.19
N PRO A 53 18.64 -28.51 -9.75
CA PRO A 53 19.83 -29.29 -9.42
C PRO A 53 20.18 -29.10 -7.93
N PRO A 54 20.63 -30.16 -7.24
CA PRO A 54 21.07 -30.06 -5.86
C PRO A 54 22.32 -29.16 -5.76
N PRO A 55 22.53 -28.48 -4.62
CA PRO A 55 23.74 -27.70 -4.38
C PRO A 55 24.96 -28.63 -4.44
N THR A 56 25.90 -28.31 -5.34
CA THR A 56 27.18 -29.01 -5.41
C THR A 56 28.05 -28.58 -4.23
N TYR A 57 28.09 -29.40 -3.19
CA TYR A 57 29.10 -29.29 -2.14
C TYR A 57 30.43 -29.82 -2.70
N VAL A 58 31.43 -28.95 -2.81
CA VAL A 58 32.81 -29.36 -3.06
C VAL A 58 33.40 -29.90 -1.75
N PRO A 59 33.84 -31.17 -1.68
CA PRO A 59 34.52 -31.68 -0.50
C PRO A 59 35.95 -31.15 -0.45
N PHE A 60 36.32 -30.59 0.69
CA PHE A 60 37.71 -30.27 1.02
C PHE A 60 38.37 -31.58 1.49
N SER A 61 39.25 -32.16 0.66
CA SER A 61 40.05 -33.33 1.04
C SER A 61 41.43 -32.88 1.56
N PRO A 62 41.83 -33.25 2.78
CA PRO A 62 43.18 -33.04 3.29
C PRO A 62 44.10 -34.26 3.07
N GLY A 63 45.30 -34.01 2.54
CA GLY A 63 46.45 -34.95 2.45
C GLY A 63 46.66 -35.57 1.06
N ILE A 64 47.85 -35.87 0.51
CA ILE A 64 49.23 -36.04 1.04
C ILE A 64 50.28 -35.78 -0.13
N PRO A 65 51.59 -36.21 -0.17
CA PRO A 65 52.76 -35.33 -0.41
C PRO A 65 53.70 -35.63 -1.64
N GLY A 66 54.46 -34.60 -2.08
CA GLY A 66 55.77 -34.65 -2.80
C GLY A 66 55.79 -35.07 -4.30
N PRO A 67 56.90 -34.90 -5.07
CA PRO A 67 58.20 -34.25 -4.79
C PRO A 67 58.65 -33.18 -5.83
N GLY A 68 59.57 -32.31 -5.39
CA GLY A 68 60.65 -31.63 -6.15
C GLY A 68 60.39 -31.07 -7.54
N THR A 69 60.23 -29.75 -7.65
CA THR A 69 60.72 -28.97 -8.79
C THR A 69 61.15 -27.59 -8.31
N THR A 70 62.41 -27.24 -8.58
CA THR A 70 63.01 -25.94 -8.32
C THR A 70 62.24 -24.86 -9.08
N TYR A 71 61.55 -23.98 -8.35
CA TYR A 71 60.90 -22.80 -8.93
C TYR A 71 61.93 -21.68 -9.09
N ALA A 72 62.27 -21.34 -10.34
CA ALA A 72 62.77 -20.02 -10.67
C ALA A 72 61.60 -19.02 -10.58
N PRO A 73 61.75 -17.85 -9.92
CA PRO A 73 60.66 -16.88 -9.87
C PRO A 73 60.42 -16.29 -11.27
N PRO A 74 59.15 -16.20 -11.74
CA PRO A 74 58.86 -15.49 -12.98
C PRO A 74 59.14 -13.99 -12.77
N THR A 75 59.95 -13.42 -13.67
CA THR A 75 60.12 -11.97 -13.76
C THR A 75 58.81 -11.38 -14.29
N TYR A 76 58.04 -10.72 -13.44
CA TYR A 76 56.86 -9.97 -13.84
C TYR A 76 57.31 -8.68 -14.55
N ALA A 77 56.95 -8.55 -15.83
CA ALA A 77 56.98 -7.27 -16.51
C ALA A 77 55.86 -6.39 -15.93
N TYR A 78 56.23 -5.19 -15.49
CA TYR A 78 55.30 -4.20 -14.95
C TYR A 78 54.30 -3.76 -16.03
N PRO A 79 53.00 -3.65 -15.75
CA PRO A 79 52.05 -3.08 -16.70
C PRO A 79 52.34 -1.58 -16.92
N PRO A 80 52.10 -1.04 -18.14
CA PRO A 80 52.27 0.39 -18.39
C PRO A 80 51.24 1.18 -17.57
N THR A 81 51.73 2.18 -16.82
CA THR A 81 50.89 3.19 -16.17
C THR A 81 50.20 4.04 -17.23
N PHE A 82 48.87 3.92 -17.33
CA PHE A 82 48.04 4.85 -18.09
C PHE A 82 47.81 6.12 -17.26
N ALA A 83 48.13 7.28 -17.83
CA ALA A 83 47.76 8.57 -17.26
C ALA A 83 46.27 8.84 -17.56
N TYR A 84 45.47 8.97 -16.51
CA TYR A 84 44.07 9.36 -16.62
C TYR A 84 43.99 10.88 -16.90
N PRO A 85 43.14 11.34 -17.83
CA PRO A 85 42.92 12.76 -18.03
C PRO A 85 42.28 13.36 -16.77
N THR A 86 42.96 14.35 -16.18
CA THR A 86 42.43 15.10 -15.04
C THR A 86 41.32 16.00 -15.53
N THR A 87 40.07 15.65 -15.24
CA THR A 87 38.93 16.52 -15.57
C THR A 87 38.85 17.61 -14.51
N THR A 88 39.18 18.85 -14.88
CA THR A 88 39.01 20.00 -13.99
C THR A 88 37.51 20.27 -13.85
N ALA A 89 36.95 20.05 -12.66
CA ALA A 89 35.56 20.39 -12.40
C ALA A 89 35.40 21.92 -12.44
N PRO A 90 34.41 22.47 -13.18
CA PRO A 90 34.13 23.90 -13.14
C PRO A 90 33.67 24.28 -11.73
N THR A 91 34.37 25.23 -11.10
CA THR A 91 33.92 25.83 -9.84
C THR A 91 32.73 26.73 -10.13
N SER A 92 31.52 26.22 -9.91
CA SER A 92 30.31 27.04 -9.94
C SER A 92 30.31 27.93 -8.69
N THR A 93 30.53 29.23 -8.90
CA THR A 93 30.32 30.24 -7.85
C THR A 93 28.81 30.41 -7.69
N GLN A 94 28.23 29.68 -6.73
CA GLN A 94 26.81 29.79 -6.42
C GLN A 94 26.59 31.11 -5.66
N ALA A 95 25.82 32.03 -6.25
CA ALA A 95 25.34 33.21 -5.55
C ALA A 95 24.57 32.79 -4.28
N PRO A 96 24.54 33.60 -3.21
CA PRO A 96 23.76 33.28 -2.02
C PRO A 96 22.30 33.08 -2.42
N LEU A 97 21.81 31.86 -2.31
CA LEU A 97 20.39 31.54 -2.47
C LEU A 97 19.66 32.20 -1.30
N THR A 98 19.11 33.39 -1.51
CA THR A 98 18.04 33.90 -0.65
C THR A 98 16.90 32.91 -0.76
N LYS A 99 16.74 32.07 0.27
CA LYS A 99 15.57 31.21 0.44
C LYS A 99 14.35 32.12 0.53
N SER A 100 13.69 32.33 -0.61
CA SER A 100 12.28 32.73 -0.59
C SER A 100 11.55 31.67 0.24
N PRO A 101 10.70 32.02 1.22
CA PRO A 101 9.95 31.04 1.96
C PRO A 101 9.02 30.32 0.99
N THR A 102 9.44 29.15 0.51
CA THR A 102 8.55 28.24 -0.20
C THR A 102 7.39 27.96 0.76
N PRO A 103 6.13 28.23 0.39
CA PRO A 103 5.02 27.90 1.26
C PRO A 103 5.08 26.42 1.59
N THR A 104 5.01 26.10 2.89
CA THR A 104 4.88 24.71 3.35
C THR A 104 3.70 24.08 2.61
N PRO A 105 3.88 22.92 1.96
CA PRO A 105 2.79 22.33 1.19
C PRO A 105 1.57 22.10 2.09
N ALA A 106 0.41 22.60 1.67
CA ALA A 106 -0.83 22.40 2.41
C ALA A 106 -1.30 20.95 2.29
N HIS A 107 -1.95 20.43 3.34
CA HIS A 107 -2.60 19.12 3.29
C HIS A 107 -3.64 19.06 2.17
N ALA A 108 -3.78 17.89 1.55
CA ALA A 108 -4.85 17.68 0.58
C ALA A 108 -6.23 17.91 1.25
N PRO A 109 -7.14 18.68 0.64
CA PRO A 109 -8.49 18.87 1.15
C PRO A 109 -9.30 17.58 1.04
N LYS A 110 -10.44 17.49 1.75
CA LYS A 110 -11.38 16.39 1.54
C LYS A 110 -11.90 16.39 0.10
N CYS A 111 -12.04 15.20 -0.46
CA CYS A 111 -12.63 15.01 -1.79
C CYS A 111 -14.08 15.51 -1.78
N THR A 112 -14.47 16.29 -2.80
CA THR A 112 -15.86 16.73 -3.00
C THR A 112 -16.68 15.75 -3.84
N GLY A 113 -16.03 14.78 -4.49
CA GLY A 113 -16.63 13.78 -5.35
C GLY A 113 -16.06 12.39 -5.11
N ARG A 114 -15.33 11.85 -6.09
CA ARG A 114 -14.70 10.53 -6.03
C ARG A 114 -13.19 10.64 -5.73
N PRO A 115 -12.58 9.61 -5.13
CA PRO A 115 -13.24 8.41 -4.59
C PRO A 115 -14.00 8.67 -3.29
N THR A 116 -15.05 7.89 -3.07
CA THR A 116 -15.79 7.82 -1.81
C THR A 116 -15.12 6.84 -0.85
N GLY A 117 -15.40 6.96 0.44
CA GLY A 117 -14.90 6.04 1.45
C GLY A 117 -15.26 4.58 1.18
N ALA A 118 -16.47 4.32 0.67
CA ALA A 118 -16.93 2.98 0.32
C ALA A 118 -16.14 2.39 -0.85
N GLU A 119 -15.79 3.19 -1.86
CA GLU A 119 -14.95 2.73 -2.97
C GLU A 119 -13.55 2.35 -2.50
N ILE A 120 -12.97 3.13 -1.58
CA ILE A 120 -11.67 2.82 -0.98
C ILE A 120 -11.73 1.52 -0.18
N LEU A 121 -12.78 1.31 0.63
CA LEU A 121 -12.96 0.08 1.41
C LEU A 121 -13.11 -1.15 0.50
N THR A 122 -13.83 -1.01 -0.62
CA THR A 122 -13.93 -2.06 -1.64
C THR A 122 -12.59 -2.33 -2.31
N LEU A 123 -11.81 -1.30 -2.65
CA LEU A 123 -10.51 -1.40 -3.32
C LEU A 123 -9.49 -2.20 -2.49
N ILE A 124 -9.46 -2.01 -1.18
CA ILE A 124 -8.49 -2.65 -0.27
C ILE A 124 -8.93 -4.02 0.23
N LYS A 125 -10.19 -4.40 -0.01
CA LYS A 125 -10.74 -5.67 0.49
C LYS A 125 -9.98 -6.85 -0.10
N GLY A 126 -9.47 -7.73 0.76
CA GLY A 126 -8.73 -8.93 0.35
C GLY A 126 -7.32 -8.66 -0.16
N LYS A 127 -6.79 -7.44 -0.02
CA LYS A 127 -5.38 -7.14 -0.32
C LYS A 127 -4.45 -7.68 0.78
N PRO A 128 -3.22 -8.09 0.44
CA PRO A 128 -2.25 -8.54 1.43
C PRO A 128 -1.98 -7.45 2.46
N GLY A 129 -1.83 -7.85 3.73
CA GLY A 129 -1.61 -6.91 4.85
C GLY A 129 -2.88 -6.19 5.32
N ILE A 130 -4.01 -6.35 4.63
CA ILE A 130 -5.29 -5.78 5.05
C ILE A 130 -6.09 -6.82 5.84
N PRO A 131 -6.56 -6.50 7.05
CA PRO A 131 -7.31 -7.44 7.86
C PRO A 131 -8.62 -7.84 7.17
N SER A 132 -9.00 -9.12 7.26
CA SER A 132 -10.25 -9.64 6.72
C SER A 132 -11.50 -9.20 7.49
N LYS A 133 -11.33 -8.39 8.54
CA LYS A 133 -12.40 -7.84 9.38
C LYS A 133 -13.07 -6.67 8.65
N THR A 134 -14.25 -6.28 9.14
CA THR A 134 -14.94 -5.10 8.60
C THR A 134 -14.15 -3.85 8.96
N LEU A 135 -13.80 -3.06 7.95
CA LEU A 135 -13.13 -1.78 8.07
C LEU A 135 -14.14 -0.64 7.90
N GLN A 136 -13.87 0.49 8.54
CA GLN A 136 -14.61 1.74 8.43
C GLN A 136 -13.64 2.90 8.18
N VAL A 137 -14.08 3.91 7.45
CA VAL A 137 -13.28 5.12 7.23
C VAL A 137 -13.18 5.90 8.54
N GLN A 138 -11.96 6.22 8.94
CA GLN A 138 -11.67 7.09 10.07
C GLN A 138 -11.50 8.54 9.59
N GLY A 139 -10.84 8.74 8.44
CA GLY A 139 -10.55 10.07 7.91
C GLY A 139 -10.36 10.07 6.39
N GLY A 140 -10.67 11.20 5.76
CA GLY A 140 -10.67 11.36 4.30
C GLY A 140 -11.97 10.86 3.65
N PRO A 141 -11.95 10.54 2.34
CA PRO A 141 -10.82 10.63 1.44
C PRO A 141 -10.35 12.07 1.22
N TYR A 142 -9.04 12.29 1.15
CA TYR A 142 -8.42 13.58 0.85
C TYR A 142 -7.84 13.54 -0.57
N CYS A 143 -8.15 14.52 -1.40
CA CYS A 143 -7.84 14.50 -2.83
C CYS A 143 -6.85 15.57 -3.22
N SER A 144 -5.90 15.21 -4.07
CA SER A 144 -5.05 16.15 -4.80
C SER A 144 -4.83 15.61 -6.21
N GLY A 145 -5.33 16.32 -7.23
CA GLY A 145 -5.32 15.81 -8.60
C GLY A 145 -6.06 14.49 -8.73
N THR A 146 -5.42 13.48 -9.30
CA THR A 146 -5.97 12.11 -9.43
C THR A 146 -5.68 11.23 -8.22
N TRP A 147 -4.99 11.73 -7.20
CA TRP A 147 -4.55 10.95 -6.05
C TRP A 147 -5.46 11.17 -4.85
N SER A 148 -5.59 10.14 -4.03
CA SER A 148 -6.34 10.19 -2.79
C SER A 148 -5.62 9.51 -1.64
N PHE A 149 -5.81 10.05 -0.43
CA PHE A 149 -5.34 9.48 0.84
C PHE A 149 -6.53 9.27 1.78
N THR A 150 -6.61 8.11 2.42
CA THR A 150 -7.69 7.76 3.36
C THR A 150 -7.11 7.01 4.56
N THR A 151 -7.58 7.32 5.76
CA THR A 151 -7.32 6.48 6.95
C THR A 151 -8.54 5.62 7.25
N VAL A 152 -8.32 4.34 7.51
CA VAL A 152 -9.35 3.36 7.84
C VAL A 152 -8.98 2.65 9.14
N LYS A 153 -10.00 2.20 9.86
CA LYS A 153 -9.84 1.45 11.11
C LYS A 153 -10.78 0.26 11.12
N LEU A 154 -10.59 -0.67 12.05
CA LEU A 154 -11.55 -1.73 12.27
C LEU A 154 -12.91 -1.14 12.72
N ALA A 155 -14.00 -1.73 12.24
CA ALA A 155 -15.34 -1.36 12.66
C ALA A 155 -15.57 -1.75 14.13
N GLY A 156 -16.25 -0.89 14.89
CA GLY A 156 -16.58 -1.14 16.30
C GLY A 156 -15.44 -0.95 17.31
N THR A 157 -14.22 -0.60 16.87
CA THR A 157 -13.10 -0.26 17.78
C THR A 157 -12.90 1.24 17.95
N ASN A 158 -12.46 1.62 19.16
CA ASN A 158 -12.07 2.99 19.49
C ASN A 158 -10.74 3.35 18.81
N ALA A 159 -10.56 4.63 18.48
CA ALA A 159 -9.37 5.10 17.76
C ALA A 159 -8.08 4.93 18.58
N ASP A 160 -8.18 4.91 19.90
CA ASP A 160 -7.03 4.86 20.82
C ASP A 160 -6.45 3.45 20.99
N GLN A 161 -7.14 2.42 20.51
CA GLN A 161 -6.78 1.01 20.73
C GLN A 161 -6.18 0.31 19.51
N GLN A 162 -6.26 0.93 18.33
CA GLN A 162 -5.70 0.39 17.10
C GLN A 162 -5.07 1.48 16.25
N GLU A 163 -3.88 1.15 15.75
CA GLU A 163 -3.22 1.92 14.71
C GLU A 163 -4.10 1.95 13.44
N PRO A 164 -4.39 3.14 12.89
CA PRO A 164 -5.17 3.25 11.67
C PRO A 164 -4.35 2.78 10.47
N LEU A 165 -5.01 2.11 9.53
CA LEU A 165 -4.44 1.79 8.24
C LEU A 165 -4.59 2.98 7.30
N MET A 166 -3.51 3.35 6.64
CA MET A 166 -3.49 4.36 5.61
C MET A 166 -3.65 3.71 4.24
N VAL A 167 -4.29 4.43 3.33
CA VAL A 167 -4.54 3.97 1.96
C VAL A 167 -4.25 5.12 1.01
N VAL A 168 -3.38 4.88 0.04
CA VAL A 168 -3.09 5.78 -1.07
C VAL A 168 -3.59 5.12 -2.36
N ALA A 169 -4.46 5.84 -3.07
CA ALA A 169 -5.02 5.39 -4.34
C ALA A 169 -4.91 6.49 -5.41
N THR A 170 -4.95 6.10 -6.67
CA THR A 170 -4.96 7.00 -7.83
C THR A 170 -6.11 6.66 -8.77
N GLY A 171 -6.54 7.63 -9.58
CA GLY A 171 -7.70 7.50 -10.46
C GLY A 171 -9.03 7.69 -9.71
N GLN A 172 -10.13 7.39 -10.39
CA GLN A 172 -11.48 7.58 -9.85
C GLN A 172 -12.48 6.64 -10.52
N GLY A 173 -13.54 6.27 -9.80
CA GLY A 173 -14.56 5.36 -10.33
C GLY A 173 -13.94 4.04 -10.80
N SER A 174 -14.13 3.68 -12.08
CA SER A 174 -13.62 2.44 -12.65
C SER A 174 -12.10 2.39 -12.86
N THR A 175 -11.40 3.54 -12.83
CA THR A 175 -9.94 3.61 -12.95
C THR A 175 -9.23 3.69 -11.60
N LEU A 176 -9.99 3.57 -10.50
CA LEU A 176 -9.44 3.64 -9.15
C LEU A 176 -8.49 2.47 -8.91
N ALA A 177 -7.22 2.80 -8.64
CA ALA A 177 -6.14 1.85 -8.45
C ALA A 177 -5.45 2.07 -7.11
N LEU A 178 -5.13 0.97 -6.45
CA LEU A 178 -4.39 1.00 -5.19
C LEU A 178 -2.90 1.22 -5.47
N VAL A 179 -2.30 2.21 -4.80
CA VAL A 179 -0.87 2.47 -4.86
C VAL A 179 -0.16 1.91 -3.64
N ALA A 180 -0.72 2.13 -2.45
CA ALA A 180 -0.19 1.63 -1.19
C ALA A 180 -1.31 1.49 -0.15
N ALA A 181 -1.21 0.49 0.73
CA ALA A 181 -2.04 0.41 1.93
C ALA A 181 -1.28 -0.30 3.05
N GLY A 182 -1.41 0.22 4.27
CA GLY A 182 -0.72 -0.29 5.46
C GLY A 182 -0.62 0.76 6.56
N SER A 183 0.10 0.43 7.64
CA SER A 183 0.50 1.39 8.68
C SER A 183 1.65 2.31 8.24
N ASP A 184 2.29 2.01 7.11
CA ASP A 184 3.15 2.94 6.39
C ASP A 184 2.82 2.87 4.91
N VAL A 185 2.70 4.04 4.29
CA VAL A 185 2.35 4.18 2.86
C VAL A 185 3.34 5.07 2.12
N CYS A 186 4.36 5.61 2.80
CA CYS A 186 5.37 6.47 2.20
C CYS A 186 6.44 5.69 1.44
N ASN A 187 6.05 4.95 0.41
CA ASN A 187 7.00 4.26 -0.46
C ASN A 187 7.55 5.16 -1.57
N ALA A 188 8.56 4.68 -2.31
CA ALA A 188 9.22 5.42 -3.39
C ALA A 188 8.25 5.93 -4.46
N THR A 189 7.21 5.15 -4.81
CA THR A 189 6.19 5.56 -5.77
C THR A 189 5.37 6.74 -5.27
N VAL A 190 4.99 6.74 -4.00
CA VAL A 190 4.26 7.86 -3.37
C VAL A 190 5.14 9.10 -3.29
N GLN A 191 6.40 8.96 -2.88
CA GLN A 191 7.34 10.08 -2.79
C GLN A 191 7.60 10.73 -4.17
N ALA A 192 7.82 9.91 -5.20
CA ALA A 192 8.19 10.39 -6.53
C ALA A 192 6.99 10.96 -7.31
N SER A 193 5.82 10.31 -7.22
CA SER A 193 4.72 10.54 -8.17
C SER A 193 3.49 11.21 -7.56
N SER A 194 3.34 11.20 -6.23
CA SER A 194 2.16 11.80 -5.62
C SER A 194 2.29 13.32 -5.50
N PRO A 195 1.18 14.07 -5.62
CA PRO A 195 1.18 15.51 -5.40
C PRO A 195 1.57 15.88 -3.96
N ALA A 196 2.09 17.09 -3.78
CA ALA A 196 2.61 17.54 -2.49
C ALA A 196 1.61 17.37 -1.34
N GLY A 197 0.33 17.69 -1.53
CA GLY A 197 -0.68 17.52 -0.48
C GLY A 197 -0.93 16.07 -0.05
N ILE A 198 -0.65 15.08 -0.92
CA ILE A 198 -0.70 13.65 -0.57
C ILE A 198 0.58 13.24 0.13
N ARG A 199 1.75 13.73 -0.29
CA ARG A 199 3.02 13.48 0.41
C ARG A 199 3.00 14.00 1.83
N VAL A 200 2.43 15.17 2.09
CA VAL A 200 2.34 15.63 3.49
C VAL A 200 1.48 14.69 4.35
N LEU A 201 0.39 14.14 3.80
CA LEU A 201 -0.47 13.20 4.53
C LEU A 201 0.14 11.80 4.69
N ALA A 202 0.82 11.31 3.65
CA ALA A 202 1.35 9.95 3.58
C ALA A 202 2.78 9.81 4.13
N CYS A 203 3.58 10.87 4.03
CA CYS A 203 5.01 10.91 4.32
C CYS A 203 5.42 11.97 5.37
N GLY A 204 4.59 13.00 5.57
CA GLY A 204 4.89 14.09 6.50
C GLY A 204 5.76 15.22 5.93
N PHE A 205 5.95 15.32 4.60
CA PHE A 205 6.73 16.38 3.95
C PHE A 205 6.28 16.72 2.52
#